data_AF-A0A160T5W1-F1
#
_entry.id   AF-A0A160T5W1-F1
#
_cell.length_a   1.000
_cell.length_b   1.000
_cell.length_c   1.000
_cell.angle_alpha   90.00
_cell.angle_beta   90.00
_cell.angle_gamma   90.00
#
_symmetry.space_group_name_H-M   'P 1'
#
loop_
_entity.id
_entity.type
_entity.pdbx_description
1 polymer ?
#
loop_
_entity_poly.entity_id
_entity_poly.type
_entity_poly.pdbx_seq_one_letter_code
_entity_poly.pdbx_strand_id
1 'polypeptide(L)'
;MRDRFFLIAGILGLGTIAMTLVLALIGPRQIGPLPPGFITPVMAFEFAETPAEVQTLFRPEGSAAAMDRVNRWDFLYMALYNAFLGVFALAAARHSGRRFFYIPAALALVILAADALENVQLLGITRLLGDGEIAPILGQLSPLLGRLRFYTWLKWGGLALYGLLIAVYFRGLPGRWRWVAPVVVLPAVLAVLALVARGLPHELMALGVGVMLVLLTVFAWRAAGGDPPHVVAYSNPPQK
;
A
#
# COMPACT_ATOMS: atom_id res chain seq x y z
N MET A 1 16.66 22.68 -15.29
CA MET A 1 15.31 22.35 -15.78
C MET A 1 14.64 21.48 -14.72
N ARG A 2 13.42 21.83 -14.26
CA ARG A 2 12.68 21.00 -13.29
C ARG A 2 12.45 19.60 -13.87
N ASP A 3 12.77 18.56 -13.12
CA ASP A 3 12.44 17.20 -13.54
C ASP A 3 10.92 17.01 -13.43
N ARG A 4 10.25 17.05 -14.58
CA ARG A 4 8.79 16.98 -14.68
C ARG A 4 8.24 15.70 -14.05
N PHE A 5 9.00 14.61 -14.03
CA PHE A 5 8.56 13.34 -13.45
C PHE A 5 8.45 13.41 -11.93
N PHE A 6 9.41 14.03 -11.25
CA PHE A 6 9.32 14.23 -9.79
C PHE A 6 8.20 15.19 -9.42
N LEU A 7 7.90 16.20 -10.25
CA LEU A 7 6.75 17.07 -10.01
C LEU A 7 5.43 16.29 -10.09
N ILE A 8 5.25 15.48 -11.14
CA ILE A 8 4.05 14.63 -11.31
C ILE A 8 3.94 13.65 -10.14
N ALA A 9 5.03 12.98 -9.76
CA ALA A 9 5.05 12.09 -8.60
C ALA A 9 4.66 12.84 -7.32
N GLY A 10 5.18 14.04 -7.10
CA GLY A 10 4.83 14.87 -5.94
C GLY A 10 3.33 15.20 -5.88
N ILE A 11 2.72 15.57 -7.01
CA ILE A 11 1.28 15.84 -7.10
C ILE A 11 0.46 14.58 -6.80
N LEU A 12 0.82 13.44 -7.38
CA LEU A 12 0.14 12.16 -7.14
C LEU A 12 0.30 11.70 -5.68
N GLY A 13 1.48 11.92 -5.09
CA GLY A 13 1.74 11.64 -3.68
C GLY A 13 0.90 12.51 -2.74
N LEU A 14 0.74 13.80 -3.04
CA LEU A 14 -0.18 14.68 -2.31
C LEU A 14 -1.63 14.22 -2.44
N GLY A 15 -2.05 13.82 -3.64
CA GLY A 15 -3.38 13.23 -3.87
C GLY A 15 -3.59 11.95 -3.07
N THR A 16 -2.57 11.09 -2.98
CA THR A 16 -2.57 9.87 -2.16
C THR A 16 -2.77 10.21 -0.69
N ILE A 17 -1.97 11.13 -0.13
CA ILE A 17 -2.08 11.55 1.28
C ILE A 17 -3.47 12.15 1.57
N ALA A 18 -3.95 13.03 0.69
CA ALA A 18 -5.27 13.63 0.84
C ALA A 18 -6.37 12.56 0.85
N MET A 19 -6.27 11.57 -0.04
CA MET A 19 -7.23 10.47 -0.11
C MET A 19 -7.13 9.55 1.12
N THR A 20 -5.94 9.28 1.67
CA THR A 20 -5.79 8.57 2.96
C THR A 20 -6.57 9.28 4.08
N LEU A 21 -6.48 10.62 4.15
CA LEU A 21 -7.24 11.40 5.14
C LEU A 21 -8.75 11.32 4.90
N VAL A 22 -9.20 11.37 3.64
CA VAL A 22 -10.62 11.20 3.29
C VAL A 22 -11.11 9.81 3.71
N LEU A 23 -10.37 8.74 3.40
CA LEU A 23 -10.72 7.36 3.78
C LEU A 23 -10.80 7.20 5.31
N ALA A 24 -9.88 7.81 6.05
CA ALA A 24 -9.90 7.80 7.51
C ALA A 24 -11.15 8.50 8.10
N LEU A 25 -11.69 9.51 7.41
CA LEU A 25 -12.88 10.25 7.86
C LEU A 25 -14.20 9.54 7.53
N ILE A 26 -14.25 8.82 6.40
CA ILE A 26 -15.46 8.10 5.93
C ILE A 26 -15.52 6.65 6.41
N GLY A 27 -14.45 6.14 7.03
CA GLY A 27 -14.34 4.77 7.54
C GLY A 27 -15.50 4.38 8.46
N PRO A 28 -15.83 3.07 8.57
CA PRO A 28 -16.91 2.60 9.43
C PRO A 28 -16.61 2.97 10.89
N ARG A 29 -17.47 3.81 11.48
CA ARG A 29 -17.38 4.22 12.90
C ARG A 29 -17.95 3.18 13.87
N GLN A 30 -18.81 2.31 13.36
CA GLN A 30 -19.44 1.24 14.12
C GLN A 30 -19.09 -0.09 13.44
N ILE A 31 -18.23 -0.85 14.09
CA ILE A 31 -17.89 -2.21 13.71
C ILE A 31 -17.88 -3.07 14.96
N GLY A 32 -18.03 -4.38 14.79
CA GLY A 32 -17.96 -5.34 15.89
C GLY A 32 -16.57 -5.39 16.53
N PRO A 33 -16.39 -6.19 17.59
CA PRO A 33 -15.08 -6.34 18.23
C PRO A 33 -14.00 -6.73 17.22
N LEU A 34 -12.88 -5.99 17.23
CA LEU A 34 -11.73 -6.32 16.39
C LEU A 34 -11.01 -7.56 16.92
N PRO A 35 -10.43 -8.42 16.06
CA PRO A 35 -9.58 -9.51 16.50
C PRO A 35 -8.37 -8.96 17.30
N PRO A 36 -7.80 -9.77 18.23
CA PRO A 36 -6.73 -9.31 19.10
C PRO A 36 -5.55 -8.67 18.35
N GLY A 37 -5.15 -7.48 18.82
CA GLY A 37 -4.00 -6.74 18.28
C GLY A 37 -4.30 -5.85 17.06
N PHE A 38 -5.46 -5.99 16.42
CA PHE A 38 -5.89 -5.03 15.39
C PHE A 38 -6.45 -3.75 16.04
N ILE A 39 -6.25 -2.64 15.35
CA ILE A 39 -6.65 -1.30 15.76
C ILE A 39 -7.66 -0.73 14.76
N THR A 40 -7.47 -1.02 13.47
CA THR A 40 -8.28 -0.46 12.39
C THR A 40 -9.24 -1.49 11.78
N PRO A 41 -10.50 -1.10 11.50
CA PRO A 41 -11.48 -1.97 10.87
C PRO A 41 -11.05 -2.55 9.52
N VAL A 42 -10.36 -1.75 8.70
CA VAL A 42 -9.89 -2.14 7.37
C VAL A 42 -8.85 -3.24 7.48
N MET A 43 -7.80 -3.04 8.30
CA MET A 43 -6.75 -4.06 8.49
C MET A 43 -7.31 -5.35 9.11
N ALA A 44 -8.23 -5.24 10.07
CA ALA A 44 -8.90 -6.40 10.65
C ALA A 44 -9.68 -7.21 9.60
N PHE A 45 -10.31 -6.52 8.63
CA PHE A 45 -11.08 -7.18 7.58
C PHE A 45 -10.18 -7.81 6.51
N GLU A 46 -9.18 -7.08 6.02
CA GLU A 46 -8.23 -7.56 5.01
C GLU A 46 -7.48 -8.83 5.46
N PHE A 47 -7.23 -8.95 6.77
CA PHE A 47 -6.55 -10.08 7.40
C PHE A 47 -7.47 -10.96 8.25
N ALA A 48 -8.77 -11.00 7.93
CA ALA A 48 -9.70 -11.96 8.51
C ALA A 48 -9.35 -13.39 8.05
N GLU A 49 -9.27 -14.33 8.99
CA GLU A 49 -8.85 -15.71 8.70
C GLU A 49 -10.04 -16.68 8.66
N THR A 50 -11.11 -16.34 9.38
CA THR A 50 -12.27 -17.23 9.50
C THR A 50 -13.59 -16.53 9.19
N PRO A 51 -14.59 -17.24 8.68
CA PRO A 51 -15.94 -16.70 8.51
C PRO A 51 -16.55 -16.16 9.82
N ALA A 52 -16.21 -16.76 10.97
CA ALA A 52 -16.72 -16.33 12.27
C ALA A 52 -16.17 -14.94 12.67
N GLU A 53 -14.92 -14.64 12.34
CA GLU A 53 -14.35 -13.31 12.53
C GLU A 53 -15.07 -12.27 11.67
N VAL A 54 -15.28 -12.57 10.39
CA VAL A 54 -16.02 -11.70 9.47
C VAL A 54 -17.42 -11.42 10.00
N GLN A 55 -18.15 -12.45 10.42
CA GLN A 55 -19.48 -12.29 10.99
C GLN A 55 -19.44 -11.42 12.24
N THR A 56 -18.49 -11.65 13.15
CA THR A 56 -18.34 -10.87 14.37
C THR A 56 -18.05 -9.41 14.06
N LEU A 57 -17.17 -9.15 13.09
CA LEU A 57 -16.79 -7.82 12.66
C LEU A 57 -18.01 -7.05 12.12
N PHE A 58 -18.86 -7.70 11.33
CA PHE A 58 -20.02 -7.06 10.70
C PHE A 58 -21.36 -7.27 11.43
N ARG A 59 -21.33 -7.70 12.71
CA ARG A 59 -22.54 -7.84 13.54
C ARG A 59 -23.37 -6.55 13.65
N PRO A 60 -22.76 -5.36 13.87
CA PRO A 60 -23.54 -4.13 13.93
C PRO A 60 -24.23 -3.82 12.60
N GLU A 61 -25.50 -3.46 12.65
CA GLU A 61 -26.28 -3.13 11.46
C GLU A 61 -25.63 -1.98 10.67
N GLY A 62 -25.64 -2.08 9.34
CA GLY A 62 -25.04 -1.08 8.45
C GLY A 62 -23.51 -1.07 8.38
N SER A 63 -22.81 -1.84 9.22
CA SER A 63 -21.33 -1.91 9.20
C SER A 63 -20.77 -2.42 7.88
N ALA A 64 -21.40 -3.44 7.27
CA ALA A 64 -21.02 -3.96 5.96
C ALA A 64 -21.19 -2.91 4.85
N ALA A 65 -22.31 -2.19 4.83
CA ALA A 65 -22.56 -1.12 3.86
C ALA A 65 -21.61 0.08 4.03
N ALA A 66 -21.19 0.37 5.27
CA ALA A 66 -20.17 1.38 5.55
C ALA A 66 -18.79 0.94 5.04
N MET A 67 -18.41 -0.32 5.27
CA MET A 67 -17.16 -0.89 4.74
C MET A 67 -17.14 -0.92 3.21
N ASP A 68 -18.25 -1.30 2.57
CA ASP A 68 -18.37 -1.26 1.10
C ASP A 68 -18.10 0.11 0.51
N ARG A 69 -18.55 1.16 1.18
CA ARG A 69 -18.30 2.53 0.75
C ARG A 69 -16.82 2.84 0.77
N VAL A 70 -16.10 2.41 1.80
CA VAL A 70 -14.64 2.56 1.90
C VAL A 70 -13.96 1.80 0.75
N ASN A 71 -14.28 0.52 0.58
CA ASN A 71 -13.68 -0.33 -0.46
C ASN A 71 -13.93 0.22 -1.88
N ARG A 72 -15.09 0.83 -2.14
CA ARG A 72 -15.36 1.51 -3.42
C ARG A 72 -14.50 2.73 -3.65
N TRP A 73 -14.31 3.55 -2.60
CA TRP A 73 -13.40 4.69 -2.67
C TRP A 73 -11.94 4.25 -2.77
N ASP A 74 -11.62 3.06 -2.28
CA ASP A 74 -10.29 2.49 -2.32
C ASP A 74 -9.80 2.25 -3.76
N PHE A 75 -10.70 2.00 -4.73
CA PHE A 75 -10.33 1.95 -6.15
C PHE A 75 -9.69 3.24 -6.68
N LEU A 76 -10.17 4.41 -6.22
CA LEU A 76 -9.54 5.68 -6.57
C LEU A 76 -8.21 5.84 -5.83
N TYR A 77 -8.16 5.47 -4.55
CA TYR A 77 -6.95 5.52 -3.75
C TYR A 77 -5.83 4.65 -4.34
N MET A 78 -6.14 3.41 -4.72
CA MET A 78 -5.18 2.49 -5.33
C MET A 78 -4.67 2.97 -6.68
N ALA A 79 -5.53 3.59 -7.49
CA ALA A 79 -5.09 4.20 -8.74
C ALA A 79 -4.11 5.35 -8.49
N LEU A 80 -4.41 6.22 -7.52
CA LEU A 80 -3.55 7.34 -7.16
C LEU A 80 -2.19 6.89 -6.61
N TYR A 81 -2.18 6.03 -5.60
CA TYR A 81 -0.92 5.62 -4.97
C TYR A 81 -0.08 4.76 -5.92
N ASN A 82 -0.67 3.87 -6.72
CA ASN A 82 0.12 3.09 -7.68
C ASN A 82 0.64 3.94 -8.84
N ALA A 83 -0.13 4.92 -9.32
CA ALA A 83 0.38 5.91 -10.26
C ALA A 83 1.57 6.70 -9.66
N PHE A 84 1.45 7.10 -8.39
CA PHE A 84 2.54 7.74 -7.66
C PHE A 84 3.80 6.85 -7.60
N LEU A 85 3.67 5.60 -7.15
CA LEU A 85 4.78 4.65 -7.06
C LEU A 85 5.44 4.41 -8.42
N GLY A 86 4.63 4.22 -9.46
CA GLY A 86 5.11 4.02 -10.83
C GLY A 86 5.87 5.22 -11.36
N VAL A 87 5.29 6.42 -11.28
CA VAL A 87 5.94 7.66 -11.76
C VAL A 87 7.19 7.99 -10.94
N PHE A 88 7.17 7.75 -9.62
CA PHE A 88 8.36 7.94 -8.77
C PHE A 88 9.51 7.03 -9.21
N ALA A 89 9.23 5.74 -9.45
CA ALA A 89 10.23 4.80 -9.92
C ALA A 89 10.79 5.18 -11.31
N LEU A 90 9.93 5.67 -12.22
CA LEU A 90 10.37 6.19 -13.51
C LEU A 90 11.23 7.46 -13.38
N ALA A 91 10.89 8.35 -12.44
CA ALA A 91 11.70 9.52 -12.11
C ALA A 91 13.09 9.08 -11.60
N ALA A 92 13.15 8.10 -10.69
CA ALA A 92 14.40 7.52 -10.22
C ALA A 92 15.22 6.88 -11.34
N ALA A 93 14.57 6.19 -12.30
CA ALA A 93 15.22 5.62 -13.48
C ALA A 93 15.89 6.70 -14.34
N ARG A 94 15.16 7.78 -14.66
CA ARG A 94 15.72 8.90 -15.45
C ARG A 94 16.82 9.63 -14.70
N HIS A 95 16.61 9.92 -13.41
CA HIS A 95 17.55 10.70 -12.63
C HIS A 95 18.88 9.96 -12.39
N SER A 96 18.82 8.66 -12.11
CA SER A 96 20.03 7.85 -11.91
C SER A 96 20.64 7.30 -13.19
N GLY A 97 19.92 7.32 -14.31
CA GLY A 97 20.28 6.62 -15.55
C GLY A 97 20.21 5.09 -15.47
N ARG A 98 19.73 4.52 -14.36
CA ARG A 98 19.73 3.05 -14.13
C ARG A 98 18.41 2.42 -14.56
N ARG A 99 18.49 1.49 -15.52
CA ARG A 99 17.34 0.71 -16.00
C ARG A 99 16.71 -0.19 -14.93
N PHE A 100 17.43 -0.48 -13.85
CA PHE A 100 16.93 -1.25 -12.71
C PHE A 100 15.59 -0.71 -12.17
N PHE A 101 15.39 0.61 -12.17
CA PHE A 101 14.18 1.23 -11.62
C PHE A 101 12.91 1.06 -12.48
N TYR A 102 13.00 0.43 -13.66
CA TYR A 102 11.81 -0.04 -14.37
C TYR A 102 11.15 -1.24 -13.67
N ILE A 103 11.90 -2.01 -12.87
CA ILE A 103 11.35 -3.14 -12.09
C ILE A 103 10.32 -2.65 -11.05
N PRO A 104 10.65 -1.72 -10.11
CA PRO A 104 9.65 -1.20 -9.19
C PRO A 104 8.52 -0.43 -9.89
N ALA A 105 8.77 0.16 -11.08
CA ALA A 105 7.70 0.77 -11.87
C ALA A 105 6.69 -0.27 -12.39
N ALA A 106 7.16 -1.41 -12.91
CA ALA A 106 6.30 -2.51 -13.32
C ALA A 106 5.61 -3.18 -12.11
N LEU A 107 6.31 -3.28 -10.98
CA LEU A 107 5.76 -3.81 -9.74
C LEU A 107 4.54 -3.02 -9.26
N ALA A 108 4.51 -1.69 -9.46
CA ALA A 108 3.33 -0.89 -9.13
C ALA A 108 2.06 -1.32 -9.89
N LEU A 109 2.18 -1.85 -11.11
CA LEU A 109 1.04 -2.41 -11.85
C LEU A 109 0.57 -3.74 -11.25
N VAL A 110 1.50 -4.55 -10.76
CA VAL A 110 1.18 -5.81 -10.06
C VAL A 110 0.49 -5.53 -8.73
N ILE A 111 0.98 -4.54 -7.97
CA ILE A 111 0.35 -4.09 -6.72
C ILE A 111 -1.07 -3.58 -6.99
N LEU A 112 -1.25 -2.73 -8.02
CA LEU A 112 -2.58 -2.25 -8.41
C LEU A 112 -3.55 -3.40 -8.75
N ALA A 113 -3.09 -4.38 -9.52
CA ALA A 113 -3.92 -5.53 -9.87
C ALA A 113 -4.27 -6.37 -8.63
N ALA A 114 -3.31 -6.60 -7.73
CA ALA A 114 -3.54 -7.30 -6.48
C ALA A 114 -4.56 -6.56 -5.61
N ASP A 115 -4.42 -5.25 -5.46
CA ASP A 115 -5.31 -4.41 -4.65
C ASP A 115 -6.74 -4.38 -5.21
N ALA A 116 -6.88 -4.27 -6.53
CA ALA A 116 -8.18 -4.32 -7.18
C ALA A 116 -8.87 -5.69 -6.96
N LEU A 117 -8.11 -6.80 -7.10
CA LEU A 117 -8.65 -8.15 -6.91
C LEU A 117 -8.99 -8.44 -5.44
N GLU A 118 -8.20 -7.89 -4.52
CA GLU A 118 -8.43 -7.89 -3.08
C GLU A 118 -9.74 -7.18 -2.73
N ASN A 119 -9.92 -5.94 -3.18
CA ASN A 119 -11.15 -5.18 -3.00
C ASN A 119 -12.39 -5.86 -3.63
N VAL A 120 -12.23 -6.57 -4.77
CA VAL A 120 -13.31 -7.40 -5.33
C VAL A 120 -13.72 -8.52 -4.37
N GLN A 121 -12.77 -9.13 -3.65
CA GLN A 121 -13.11 -10.15 -2.64
C GLN A 121 -13.80 -9.50 -1.42
N LEU A 122 -13.32 -8.36 -0.94
CA LEU A 122 -13.93 -7.63 0.17
C LEU A 122 -15.40 -7.29 -0.13
N LEU A 123 -15.67 -6.70 -1.31
CA LEU A 123 -17.02 -6.38 -1.79
C LEU A 123 -17.90 -7.63 -1.98
N GLY A 124 -17.29 -8.75 -2.40
CA GLY A 124 -17.99 -10.02 -2.50
C GLY A 124 -18.43 -10.55 -1.13
N ILE A 125 -17.56 -10.44 -0.13
CA ILE A 125 -17.83 -10.88 1.24
C ILE A 125 -18.95 -10.06 1.88
N THR A 126 -18.87 -8.73 1.81
CA THR A 126 -19.88 -7.82 2.38
C THR A 126 -21.25 -7.96 1.69
N ARG A 127 -21.28 -8.20 0.38
CA ARG A 127 -22.53 -8.51 -0.34
C ARG A 127 -23.21 -9.76 0.20
N LEU A 128 -22.44 -10.84 0.42
CA LEU A 128 -22.99 -12.07 1.00
C LEU A 128 -23.59 -11.83 2.40
N LEU A 129 -23.03 -10.92 3.19
CA LEU A 129 -23.54 -10.57 4.51
C LEU A 129 -24.84 -9.73 4.46
N GLY A 130 -25.07 -8.99 3.37
CA GLY A 130 -26.26 -8.16 3.18
C GLY A 130 -27.53 -8.95 2.83
N ASP A 131 -27.40 -10.16 2.28
CA ASP A 131 -28.52 -10.96 1.73
C ASP A 131 -29.29 -11.79 2.80
N GLY A 132 -28.99 -11.61 4.10
CA GLY A 132 -29.88 -11.99 5.20
C GLY A 132 -29.91 -13.47 5.66
N GLU A 133 -29.37 -14.42 4.91
CA GLU A 133 -29.38 -15.85 5.29
C GLU A 133 -28.01 -16.38 5.77
N ILE A 134 -27.83 -16.56 7.08
CA ILE A 134 -26.54 -16.89 7.73
C ILE A 134 -26.01 -18.31 7.43
N ALA A 135 -26.87 -19.30 7.20
CA ALA A 135 -26.49 -20.70 7.09
C ALA A 135 -25.79 -21.10 5.76
N PRO A 136 -26.22 -20.65 4.56
CA PRO A 136 -25.47 -20.87 3.32
C PRO A 136 -24.21 -20.01 3.16
N ILE A 137 -24.05 -18.94 3.96
CA ILE A 137 -22.95 -17.98 3.87
C ILE A 137 -21.58 -18.60 4.24
N LEU A 138 -21.52 -19.48 5.24
CA LEU A 138 -20.24 -20.04 5.74
C LEU A 138 -19.48 -20.86 4.69
N GLY A 139 -20.21 -21.65 3.88
CA GLY A 139 -19.61 -22.45 2.80
C GLY A 139 -19.05 -21.60 1.66
N GLN A 140 -19.62 -20.41 1.42
CA GLN A 140 -19.22 -19.50 0.34
C GLN A 140 -18.13 -18.51 0.77
N LEU A 141 -18.03 -18.20 2.07
CA LEU A 141 -17.01 -17.28 2.59
C LEU A 141 -15.60 -17.86 2.55
N SER A 142 -15.42 -19.15 2.84
CA SER A 142 -14.09 -19.80 2.86
C SER A 142 -13.28 -19.60 1.57
N PRO A 143 -13.80 -19.84 0.34
CA PRO A 143 -13.05 -19.59 -0.89
C PRO A 143 -12.83 -18.10 -1.19
N LEU A 144 -13.69 -17.20 -0.70
CA LEU A 144 -13.48 -15.76 -0.80
C LEU A 144 -12.34 -15.30 0.12
N LEU A 145 -12.32 -15.78 1.37
CA LEU A 145 -11.27 -15.49 2.33
C LEU A 145 -9.90 -16.04 1.91
N GLY A 146 -9.87 -17.23 1.30
CA GLY A 146 -8.63 -17.78 0.74
C GLY A 146 -8.02 -16.89 -0.35
N ARG A 147 -8.87 -16.39 -1.26
CA ARG A 147 -8.46 -15.45 -2.32
C ARG A 147 -8.11 -14.08 -1.76
N LEU A 148 -8.90 -13.58 -0.81
CA LEU A 148 -8.64 -12.32 -0.10
C LEU A 148 -7.24 -12.35 0.49
N ARG A 149 -6.94 -13.34 1.33
CA ARG A 149 -5.62 -13.50 1.95
C ARG A 149 -4.48 -13.51 0.93
N PHE A 150 -4.65 -14.22 -0.18
CA PHE A 150 -3.64 -14.26 -1.24
C PHE A 150 -3.39 -12.87 -1.85
N TYR A 151 -4.44 -12.15 -2.24
CA TYR A 151 -4.30 -10.83 -2.84
C TYR A 151 -3.86 -9.75 -1.85
N THR A 152 -4.32 -9.82 -0.60
CA THR A 152 -3.85 -8.98 0.51
C THR A 152 -2.34 -9.12 0.68
N TRP A 153 -1.82 -10.35 0.79
CA TRP A 153 -0.37 -10.56 0.90
C TRP A 153 0.41 -10.17 -0.36
N LEU A 154 -0.17 -10.36 -1.55
CA LEU A 154 0.45 -9.92 -2.79
C LEU A 154 0.57 -8.39 -2.86
N LYS A 155 -0.46 -7.66 -2.43
CA LYS A 155 -0.48 -6.19 -2.30
C LYS A 155 0.57 -5.71 -1.30
N TRP A 156 0.45 -6.15 -0.04
CA TRP A 156 1.31 -5.69 1.05
C TRP A 156 2.77 -6.13 0.88
N GLY A 157 2.99 -7.38 0.44
CA GLY A 157 4.32 -7.90 0.09
C GLY A 157 4.92 -7.17 -1.11
N GLY A 158 4.10 -6.79 -2.10
CA GLY A 158 4.51 -5.97 -3.22
C GLY A 158 4.96 -4.57 -2.79
N LEU A 159 4.21 -3.91 -1.89
CA LEU A 159 4.59 -2.61 -1.31
C LEU A 159 5.91 -2.70 -0.51
N ALA A 160 6.07 -3.76 0.28
CA ALA A 160 7.33 -4.05 0.98
C ALA A 160 8.52 -4.23 0.01
N LEU A 161 8.33 -5.03 -1.05
CA LEU A 161 9.34 -5.24 -2.08
C LEU A 161 9.66 -3.94 -2.82
N TYR A 162 8.65 -3.12 -3.13
CA TYR A 162 8.86 -1.81 -3.74
C TYR A 162 9.79 -0.95 -2.88
N GLY A 163 9.56 -0.90 -1.58
CA GLY A 163 10.41 -0.19 -0.61
C GLY A 163 11.86 -0.68 -0.65
N LEU A 164 12.09 -1.99 -0.67
CA LEU A 164 13.43 -2.59 -0.80
C LEU A 164 14.13 -2.18 -2.10
N LEU A 165 13.42 -2.22 -3.23
CA LEU A 165 13.97 -1.88 -4.55
C LEU A 165 14.30 -0.38 -4.63
N ILE A 166 13.43 0.49 -4.13
CA ILE A 166 13.65 1.93 -4.11
C ILE A 166 14.71 2.36 -3.08
N ALA A 167 14.96 1.57 -2.03
CA ALA A 167 16.07 1.85 -1.11
C ALA A 167 17.43 1.93 -1.83
N VAL A 168 17.61 1.16 -2.92
CA VAL A 168 18.82 1.19 -3.76
C VAL A 168 19.04 2.59 -4.38
N TYR A 169 17.95 3.29 -4.74
CA TYR A 169 18.03 4.66 -5.25
C TYR A 169 18.58 5.60 -4.18
N PHE A 170 17.98 5.59 -2.98
CA PHE A 170 18.38 6.49 -1.90
C PHE A 170 19.79 6.22 -1.38
N ARG A 171 20.25 4.97 -1.34
CA ARG A 171 21.64 4.64 -0.98
C ARG A 171 22.67 5.26 -1.92
N GLY A 172 22.32 5.48 -3.19
CA GLY A 172 23.18 6.13 -4.18
C GLY A 172 23.18 7.66 -4.10
N LEU A 173 22.32 8.26 -3.28
CA LEU A 173 22.24 9.71 -3.11
C LEU A 173 23.20 10.19 -2.00
N PRO A 174 23.86 11.35 -2.18
CA PRO A 174 24.65 11.96 -1.12
C PRO A 174 23.79 12.68 -0.07
N GLY A 175 24.43 13.08 1.03
CA GLY A 175 23.85 13.98 2.02
C GLY A 175 22.80 13.34 2.91
N ARG A 176 21.73 14.09 3.23
CA ARG A 176 20.67 13.65 4.15
C ARG A 176 19.71 12.61 3.53
N TRP A 177 19.59 12.57 2.21
CA TRP A 177 18.61 11.73 1.52
C TRP A 177 18.96 10.24 1.55
N ARG A 178 20.23 9.87 1.81
CA ARG A 178 20.61 8.48 2.07
C ARG A 178 19.89 7.86 3.27
N TRP A 179 19.50 8.69 4.24
CA TRP A 179 18.79 8.24 5.44
C TRP A 179 17.32 7.91 5.18
N VAL A 180 16.79 8.21 3.99
CA VAL A 180 15.47 7.71 3.57
C VAL A 180 15.52 6.21 3.29
N ALA A 181 16.66 5.66 2.87
CA ALA A 181 16.81 4.23 2.55
C ALA A 181 16.36 3.30 3.70
N PRO A 182 16.82 3.42 4.96
CA PRO A 182 16.33 2.56 6.04
C PRO A 182 14.83 2.73 6.31
N VAL A 183 14.27 3.93 6.11
CA VAL A 183 12.84 4.16 6.37
C VAL A 183 11.95 3.51 5.30
N VAL A 184 12.35 3.56 4.02
CA VAL A 184 11.58 2.89 2.95
C VAL A 184 11.73 1.36 2.99
N VAL A 185 12.72 0.83 3.72
CA VAL A 185 12.88 -0.61 4.00
C VAL A 185 12.00 -1.07 5.17
N LEU A 186 11.57 -0.16 6.05
CA LEU A 186 10.79 -0.47 7.24
C LEU A 186 9.55 -1.34 6.95
N PRO A 187 8.74 -1.08 5.90
CA PRO A 187 7.60 -1.95 5.56
C PRO A 187 7.98 -3.42 5.37
N ALA A 188 9.14 -3.71 4.79
CA ALA A 188 9.59 -5.08 4.58
C ALA A 188 9.99 -5.79 5.87
N VAL A 189 10.62 -5.07 6.81
CA VAL A 189 10.94 -5.62 8.13
C VAL A 189 9.64 -5.92 8.88
N LEU A 190 8.67 -5.02 8.83
CA LEU A 190 7.37 -5.19 9.49
C LEU A 190 6.52 -6.27 8.81
N ALA A 191 6.62 -6.45 7.49
CA ALA A 191 5.97 -7.54 6.78
C ALA A 191 6.48 -8.91 7.24
N VAL A 192 7.80 -9.05 7.47
CA VAL A 192 8.37 -10.29 8.04
C VAL A 192 7.81 -10.58 9.44
N LEU A 193 7.65 -9.54 10.28
CA LEU A 193 7.00 -9.69 11.57
C LEU A 193 5.52 -10.05 11.45
N ALA A 194 4.81 -9.47 10.48
CA ALA A 194 3.41 -9.76 10.21
C ALA A 194 3.17 -11.20 9.72
N LEU A 195 4.15 -11.85 9.08
CA LEU A 195 4.07 -13.26 8.70
C LEU A 195 4.06 -14.21 9.91
N VAL A 196 4.66 -13.80 11.04
CA VAL A 196 4.79 -14.64 12.24
C VAL A 196 3.86 -14.21 13.38
N ALA A 197 3.37 -12.97 13.35
CA ALA A 197 2.53 -12.41 14.40
C ALA A 197 1.39 -11.57 13.83
N ARG A 198 0.16 -11.93 14.23
CA ARG A 198 -1.09 -11.29 13.81
C ARG A 198 -1.41 -10.06 14.66
N GLY A 199 -2.24 -9.15 14.13
CA GLY A 199 -2.66 -7.94 14.83
C GLY A 199 -1.66 -6.80 14.66
N LEU A 200 -1.01 -6.36 15.75
CA LEU A 200 -0.21 -5.13 15.78
C LEU A 200 0.86 -5.05 14.68
N PRO A 201 1.60 -6.12 14.32
CA PRO A 201 2.58 -6.05 13.21
C PRO A 201 1.96 -5.66 11.87
N HIS A 202 0.70 -6.02 11.61
CA HIS A 202 -0.02 -5.64 10.39
C HIS A 202 -0.30 -4.14 10.38
N GLU A 203 -0.77 -3.60 11.51
CA GLU A 203 -1.00 -2.15 11.69
C GLU A 203 0.29 -1.35 11.53
N LEU A 204 1.38 -1.84 12.13
CA LEU A 204 2.70 -1.22 12.01
C LEU A 204 3.21 -1.28 10.57
N MET A 205 3.01 -2.40 9.87
CA MET A 205 3.36 -2.52 8.45
C MET A 205 2.60 -1.48 7.61
N ALA A 206 1.29 -1.35 7.82
CA ALA A 206 0.46 -0.34 7.15
C ALA A 206 0.94 1.09 7.44
N LEU A 207 1.22 1.40 8.70
CA LEU A 207 1.81 2.68 9.10
C LEU A 207 3.17 2.90 8.43
N GLY A 208 4.03 1.88 8.38
CA GLY A 208 5.33 1.93 7.71
C GLY A 208 5.21 2.28 6.23
N VAL A 209 4.23 1.69 5.53
CA VAL A 209 3.91 2.05 4.13
C VAL A 209 3.44 3.51 4.06
N GLY A 210 2.57 3.96 4.96
CA GLY A 210 2.14 5.36 5.04
C GLY A 210 3.32 6.33 5.19
N VAL A 211 4.24 6.04 6.13
CA VAL A 211 5.47 6.82 6.34
C VAL A 211 6.35 6.82 5.09
N MET A 212 6.51 5.67 4.44
CA MET A 212 7.22 5.57 3.17
C MET A 212 6.60 6.50 2.12
N LEU A 213 5.29 6.43 1.89
CA LEU A 213 4.58 7.25 0.90
C LEU A 213 4.75 8.75 1.17
N VAL A 214 4.64 9.17 2.43
CA VAL A 214 4.86 10.57 2.83
C VAL A 214 6.29 11.02 2.53
N LEU A 215 7.30 10.22 2.89
CA LEU A 215 8.69 10.56 2.64
C LEU A 215 9.03 10.62 1.14
N LEU A 216 8.51 9.67 0.36
CA LEU A 216 8.67 9.70 -1.10
C LEU A 216 8.01 10.95 -1.70
N THR A 217 6.86 11.37 -1.17
CA THR A 217 6.15 12.59 -1.62
C THR A 217 6.97 13.84 -1.31
N VAL A 218 7.49 13.95 -0.08
CA VAL A 218 8.36 15.06 0.34
C VAL A 218 9.63 15.12 -0.53
N PHE A 219 10.25 13.96 -0.80
CA PHE A 219 11.41 13.89 -1.67
C PHE A 219 11.07 14.36 -3.09
N ALA A 220 9.99 13.85 -3.67
CA ALA A 220 9.55 14.19 -5.02
C ALA A 220 9.32 15.71 -5.18
N TRP A 221 8.67 16.35 -4.19
CA TRP A 221 8.46 17.79 -4.20
C TRP A 221 9.76 18.59 -4.11
N ARG A 222 10.70 18.17 -3.27
CA ARG A 222 12.02 18.80 -3.13
C ARG A 222 12.86 18.66 -4.41
N ALA A 223 12.89 17.47 -5.00
CA ALA A 223 13.60 17.21 -6.24
C ALA A 223 13.01 18.01 -7.42
N ALA A 224 11.68 18.16 -7.48
CA ALA A 224 11.01 18.99 -8.48
C ALA A 224 11.34 20.50 -8.36
N GLY A 225 11.65 20.97 -7.14
CA GLY A 225 12.00 22.35 -6.84
C GLY A 225 13.36 22.81 -7.37
N GLY A 226 14.19 21.91 -7.90
CA GLY A 226 15.52 22.25 -8.45
C GLY A 226 16.69 21.97 -7.51
N ASP A 227 16.45 21.27 -6.39
CA ASP A 227 17.49 20.78 -5.48
C ASP A 227 17.60 19.24 -5.50
N PRO A 228 17.66 18.56 -6.67
CA PRO A 228 17.90 17.12 -6.69
C PRO A 228 19.36 16.88 -6.27
N PRO A 229 19.60 16.09 -5.20
CA PRO A 229 20.96 15.73 -4.82
C PRO A 229 21.62 14.99 -5.99
N HIS A 230 22.75 15.51 -6.47
CA HIS A 230 23.52 14.87 -7.53
C HIS A 230 23.81 13.41 -7.16
N VAL A 231 23.34 12.45 -7.96
CA VAL A 231 23.71 11.05 -7.79
C VAL A 231 25.22 10.97 -7.93
N VAL A 232 25.91 10.36 -6.95
CA VAL A 232 27.34 10.06 -7.13
C VAL A 232 27.37 9.06 -8.29
N ALA A 233 27.82 9.53 -9.45
CA ALA A 233 27.92 8.67 -10.63
C ALA A 233 28.81 7.50 -10.23
N TYR A 234 28.23 6.30 -10.11
CA TYR A 234 29.00 5.09 -10.27
C TYR A 234 29.46 5.14 -11.72
N SER A 235 30.69 5.61 -11.92
CA SER A 235 31.36 5.57 -13.21
C SER A 235 31.15 4.17 -13.78
N ASN A 236 30.59 4.09 -14.98
CA ASN A 236 30.66 2.84 -15.73
C ASN A 236 32.12 2.38 -15.68
N PRO A 237 32.42 1.11 -15.32
CA PRO A 237 33.76 0.62 -15.50
C PRO A 237 34.15 0.91 -16.96
N PRO A 238 35.37 1.42 -17.21
CA PRO A 238 35.80 1.73 -18.56
C PRO A 238 35.55 0.50 -19.42
N GLN A 239 34.83 0.69 -20.53
CA GLN A 239 34.72 -0.34 -21.55
C GLN A 239 36.14 -0.64 -22.02
N LYS A 240 36.65 -1.81 -21.64
CA LYS A 240 37.87 -2.38 -22.20
C LYS A 240 37.52 -3.09 -23.49
#